data_AF-A0A7H4N1D0-F1
#
_entry.id   AF-A0A7H4N1D0-F1
#
_cell.length_a   1.000
_cell.length_b   1.000
_cell.length_c   1.000
_cell.angle_alpha   90.00
_cell.angle_beta   90.00
_cell.angle_gamma   90.00
#
_symmetry.space_group_name_H-M   'P 1'
#
loop_
_entity.id
_entity.type
_entity.pdbx_description
1 polymer ?
#
loop_
_entity_poly.entity_id
_entity_poly.type
_entity_poly.pdbx_seq_one_letter_code
_entity_poly.pdbx_strand_id
1 'polypeptide(L)'
;MDSLSIPANAKNVDGALKLINFLLRPEVAKQVAETIGYPTPNLAARKMLSPEVANDKSLYPDAATIQKGEWQNDVGSASTLYEEYYQKLKAGR
;
A
#
# COMPACT_ATOMS: atom_id res chain seq x y z
N MET A 1 -1.92 4.21 3.20
CA MET A 1 -2.21 2.89 2.58
C MET A 1 -2.51 3.15 1.13
N ASP A 2 -1.88 2.40 0.23
CA ASP A 2 -2.13 2.56 -1.21
C ASP A 2 -3.23 1.61 -1.68
N SER A 3 -4.06 2.05 -2.61
CA SER A 3 -5.15 1.27 -3.19
C SER A 3 -5.33 1.63 -4.66
N LEU A 4 -5.65 0.63 -5.48
CA LEU A 4 -5.92 0.84 -6.90
C LEU A 4 -7.22 1.62 -7.07
N SER A 5 -7.20 2.68 -7.89
CA SER A 5 -8.36 3.48 -8.23
C SER A 5 -8.40 3.77 -9.74
N ILE A 6 -9.59 4.00 -10.28
CA ILE A 6 -9.79 4.38 -11.69
C ILE A 6 -10.19 5.86 -11.72
N PRO A 7 -9.39 6.75 -12.36
CA PRO A 7 -9.75 8.15 -12.50
C PRO A 7 -11.09 8.34 -13.21
N ALA A 8 -11.88 9.32 -12.77
CA ALA A 8 -13.23 9.56 -13.31
C ALA A 8 -13.26 9.85 -14.82
N ASN A 9 -12.16 10.36 -15.38
CA ASN A 9 -12.01 10.68 -16.81
C ASN A 9 -11.24 9.61 -17.61
N ALA A 10 -11.03 8.41 -17.04
CA ALA A 10 -10.30 7.33 -17.70
C ALA A 10 -10.94 6.93 -19.04
N LYS A 11 -10.14 6.87 -20.09
CA LYS A 11 -10.60 6.53 -21.45
C LYS A 11 -10.75 5.02 -21.70
N ASN A 12 -10.13 4.20 -20.86
CA ASN A 12 -10.14 2.74 -20.98
C ASN A 12 -10.43 2.06 -19.64
N VAL A 13 -11.69 2.14 -19.19
CA VAL A 13 -12.13 1.57 -17.91
C VAL A 13 -12.07 0.04 -17.93
N ASP A 14 -12.45 -0.59 -19.05
CA ASP A 14 -12.41 -2.06 -19.20
C ASP A 14 -10.99 -2.61 -19.07
N GLY A 15 -10.01 -1.97 -19.72
CA GLY A 15 -8.59 -2.31 -19.56
C GLY A 15 -8.10 -2.14 -18.13
N ALA A 16 -8.51 -1.06 -17.45
CA ALA A 16 -8.15 -0.83 -16.05
C ALA A 16 -8.71 -1.91 -15.11
N LEU A 17 -9.97 -2.32 -15.29
CA LEU A 17 -10.56 -3.42 -14.52
C LEU A 17 -9.84 -4.76 -14.76
N LYS A 18 -9.46 -5.04 -16.01
CA LYS A 18 -8.65 -6.23 -16.34
C LYS A 18 -7.27 -6.19 -15.67
N LEU A 19 -6.63 -5.02 -15.62
CA LEU A 19 -5.35 -4.84 -14.93
C LEU A 19 -5.50 -5.03 -13.41
N ILE A 20 -6.52 -4.44 -12.78
CA ILE A 20 -6.81 -4.64 -11.36
C ILE A 20 -7.01 -6.13 -11.08
N ASN A 21 -7.82 -6.82 -11.88
CA ASN A 21 -8.05 -8.26 -11.73
C ASN A 21 -6.74 -9.06 -11.90
N PHE A 22 -5.87 -8.68 -12.83
CA PHE A 22 -4.55 -9.31 -13.01
C PHE A 22 -3.66 -9.14 -11.76
N LEU A 23 -3.56 -7.92 -11.23
CA LEU A 23 -2.75 -7.63 -10.04
C LEU A 23 -3.28 -8.32 -8.77
N LEU A 24 -4.59 -8.59 -8.71
CA LEU A 24 -5.23 -9.29 -7.60
C LEU A 24 -5.06 -10.82 -7.63
N ARG A 25 -4.48 -11.39 -8.69
CA ARG A 25 -4.23 -12.83 -8.72
C ARG A 25 -3.12 -13.21 -7.71
N PRO A 26 -3.26 -14.30 -6.93
CA PRO A 26 -2.32 -14.62 -5.86
C PRO A 26 -0.87 -14.80 -6.32
N GLU A 27 -0.65 -15.40 -7.49
CA GLU A 27 0.67 -15.62 -8.08
C GLU A 27 1.36 -14.31 -8.47
N VAL A 28 0.60 -13.36 -9.03
CA VAL A 28 1.10 -12.02 -9.40
C VAL A 28 1.41 -11.21 -8.15
N ALA A 29 0.48 -11.21 -7.18
CA ALA A 29 0.64 -10.52 -5.91
C ALA A 29 1.81 -11.08 -5.07
N LYS A 30 2.07 -12.40 -5.15
CA LYS A 30 3.26 -13.03 -4.55
C LYS A 30 4.53 -12.53 -5.24
N GLN A 31 4.59 -12.66 -6.57
CA GLN A 31 5.77 -12.29 -7.36
C GLN A 31 6.19 -10.84 -7.10
N VAL A 32 5.22 -9.91 -7.09
CA VAL A 32 5.53 -8.50 -6.81
C VAL A 32 6.04 -8.33 -5.38
N ALA A 33 5.38 -8.91 -4.38
CA ALA A 33 5.75 -8.76 -2.97
C ALA A 33 7.18 -9.29 -2.68
N GLU A 34 7.57 -10.42 -3.26
CA GLU A 34 8.94 -10.96 -3.12
C GLU A 34 9.99 -10.11 -3.85
N THR A 35 9.61 -9.44 -4.93
CA THR A 35 10.53 -8.62 -5.73
C THR A 35 10.77 -7.23 -5.11
N ILE A 36 9.69 -6.56 -4.67
CA ILE A 36 9.78 -5.16 -4.21
C ILE A 36 9.84 -5.03 -2.67
N GLY A 37 9.58 -6.12 -1.94
CA GLY A 37 9.66 -6.16 -0.48
C GLY A 37 8.48 -5.54 0.27
N TYR A 38 7.47 -5.00 -0.42
CA TYR A 38 6.29 -4.47 0.27
C TYR A 38 5.30 -5.58 0.69
N PRO A 39 4.67 -5.46 1.87
CA PRO A 39 3.67 -6.42 2.33
C PRO A 39 2.44 -6.49 1.41
N THR A 40 2.02 -7.70 1.06
CA THR A 40 0.80 -7.89 0.26
C THR A 40 -0.45 -7.97 1.15
N PRO A 41 -1.55 -7.24 0.82
CA PRO A 41 -2.84 -7.42 1.48
C PRO A 41 -3.61 -8.66 0.98
N ASN A 42 -3.13 -9.34 -0.07
CA ASN A 42 -3.77 -10.53 -0.61
C ASN A 42 -3.47 -11.76 0.28
N LEU A 43 -4.48 -12.25 0.99
CA LEU A 43 -4.34 -13.39 1.92
C LEU A 43 -3.93 -14.70 1.26
N ALA A 44 -4.29 -14.93 -0.02
CA ALA A 44 -3.87 -16.12 -0.73
C ALA A 44 -2.39 -16.03 -1.11
N ALA A 45 -1.96 -14.88 -1.64
CA ALA A 45 -0.55 -14.62 -1.94
C ALA A 45 0.33 -14.70 -0.69
N ARG A 46 -0.16 -14.16 0.44
CA ARG A 46 0.49 -14.22 1.76
C ARG A 46 0.87 -15.64 2.18
N LYS A 47 0.02 -16.63 1.90
CA LYS A 47 0.28 -18.05 2.20
C LYS A 47 1.30 -18.69 1.27
N MET A 48 1.59 -18.07 0.13
CA MET A 48 2.49 -18.59 -0.91
C MET A 48 3.91 -18.00 -0.83
N LEU A 49 4.13 -16.99 0.00
CA LEU A 49 5.43 -16.34 0.20
C LEU A 49 6.46 -17.30 0.80
N SER A 50 7.75 -17.06 0.52
CA SER A 50 8.82 -17.75 1.22
C SER A 50 8.74 -17.54 2.75
N PRO A 51 9.16 -18.51 3.57
CA PRO A 51 9.16 -18.34 5.03
C PRO A 51 9.98 -17.15 5.52
N GLU A 52 11.04 -16.80 4.79
CA GLU A 52 11.91 -15.65 5.09
C GLU A 52 11.13 -14.34 5.01
N VAL A 53 10.41 -14.11 3.90
CA VAL A 53 9.58 -12.91 3.70
C VAL A 53 8.33 -12.95 4.57
N ALA A 54 7.72 -14.13 4.73
CA ALA A 54 6.47 -14.27 5.45
C ALA A 54 6.63 -13.99 6.96
N ASN A 55 7.76 -14.37 7.55
CA ASN A 55 8.02 -14.24 8.98
C ASN A 55 8.83 -12.99 9.36
N ASP A 56 9.30 -12.20 8.39
CA ASP A 56 9.97 -10.93 8.65
C ASP A 56 9.01 -9.95 9.34
N LYS A 57 9.33 -9.58 10.58
CA LYS A 57 8.52 -8.68 11.42
C LYS A 57 8.62 -7.21 11.02
N SER A 58 9.64 -6.83 10.24
CA SER A 58 9.72 -5.48 9.67
C SER A 58 8.70 -5.30 8.53
N LEU A 59 8.37 -6.38 7.83
CA LEU A 59 7.34 -6.41 6.78
C LEU A 59 5.96 -6.74 7.35
N TYR A 60 5.90 -7.73 8.23
CA TYR A 60 4.66 -8.25 8.82
C TYR A 60 4.74 -8.23 10.35
N PRO A 61 4.64 -7.03 10.94
CA PRO A 61 4.66 -6.86 12.38
C PRO A 61 3.53 -7.64 13.06
N ASP A 62 3.71 -7.97 14.34
CA ASP A 62 2.65 -8.58 15.12
C ASP A 62 1.54 -7.58 15.47
N ALA A 63 0.38 -8.11 15.88
CA ALA A 63 -0.78 -7.31 16.24
C ALA A 63 -0.49 -6.32 17.38
N ALA A 64 0.36 -6.68 18.35
CA ALA A 64 0.72 -5.81 19.46
C ALA A 64 1.54 -4.59 19.00
N THR A 65 2.40 -4.76 18.01
CA THR A 65 3.16 -3.69 17.37
C THR A 65 2.25 -2.79 16.56
N ILE A 66 1.36 -3.36 15.74
CA ILE A 66 0.39 -2.59 14.95
C ILE A 66 -0.53 -1.76 15.86
N GLN A 67 -0.99 -2.33 16.97
CA GLN A 67 -1.89 -1.64 17.92
C GLN A 67 -1.25 -0.42 18.60
N LYS A 68 0.07 -0.40 18.70
CA LYS A 68 0.81 0.77 19.23
C LYS A 68 1.07 1.83 18.16
N GLY A 69 0.91 1.49 16.89
CA GLY A 69 1.03 2.42 15.77
C GLY A 69 -0.30 3.11 15.45
N GLU A 70 -0.27 3.98 14.45
CA GLU A 70 -1.44 4.67 13.93
C GLU A 70 -1.46 4.58 12.40
N TRP A 71 -2.63 4.24 11.85
CA TRP A 71 -2.84 4.33 10.41
C TRP A 71 -3.11 5.78 10.03
N GLN A 72 -2.44 6.24 8.98
CA GLN A 72 -2.71 7.55 8.40
C GLN A 72 -4.11 7.55 7.77
N ASN A 73 -5.05 8.23 8.42
CA ASN A 73 -6.43 8.40 7.98
C ASN A 73 -6.63 9.75 7.27
N ASP A 74 -7.79 9.92 6.64
CA ASP A 74 -8.18 11.23 6.09
C ASP A 74 -8.31 12.28 7.21
N VAL A 75 -7.79 13.48 6.93
CA VAL A 75 -7.83 14.64 7.84
C VAL A 75 -8.70 15.78 7.30
N GLY A 76 -9.37 15.58 6.16
CA GLY A 76 -10.20 16.59 5.51
C GLY A 76 -9.43 17.87 5.20
N SER A 77 -10.04 19.03 5.45
CA SER A 77 -9.45 20.35 5.16
C SER A 77 -8.18 20.66 5.97
N ALA A 78 -7.86 19.88 7.00
CA ALA A 78 -6.62 20.05 7.74
C ALA A 78 -5.38 19.67 6.92
N SER A 79 -5.52 18.93 5.81
CA SER A 79 -4.40 18.53 4.94
C SER A 79 -3.58 19.74 4.46
N THR A 80 -4.24 20.84 4.11
CA THR A 80 -3.59 22.08 3.67
C THR A 80 -2.63 22.61 4.72
N LEU A 81 -2.99 22.52 6.01
CA LEU A 81 -2.13 22.95 7.12
C LEU A 81 -0.86 22.10 7.20
N TYR A 82 -1.02 20.77 7.17
CA TYR A 82 0.10 19.84 7.21
C TYR A 82 1.05 20.04 6.02
N GLU A 83 0.49 20.20 4.82
CA GLU A 83 1.26 20.40 3.59
C GLU A 83 2.03 21.73 3.62
N GLU A 84 1.39 22.84 3.99
CA GLU A 84 2.01 24.15 4.03
C GLU A 84 3.22 24.19 4.99
N TYR A 85 3.01 23.72 6.22
CA TYR A 85 4.09 23.71 7.22
C TYR A 85 5.21 22.75 6.84
N TYR A 86 4.90 21.62 6.18
CA TYR A 86 5.93 20.73 5.67
C TYR A 86 6.78 21.38 4.57
N GLN A 87 6.18 22.14 3.65
CA GLN A 87 6.95 22.88 2.64
C GLN A 87 7.83 23.97 3.25
N LYS A 88 7.31 24.71 4.25
CA LYS A 88 8.12 25.69 5.01
C LYS A 88 9.31 25.03 5.70
N LEU A 89 9.09 23.87 6.32
CA LEU A 89 10.16 23.07 6.95
C LEU A 89 11.23 22.65 5.93
N LYS A 90 10.83 22.25 4.71
CA LYS A 90 11.77 21.90 3.63
C LYS A 90 12.54 23.09 3.06
N ALA A 91 11.89 24.25 2.95
CA ALA A 91 12.48 25.46 2.38
C ALA A 91 13.46 26.19 3.32
N GLY A 92 13.38 25.94 4.63
CA GLY A 92 14.28 26.53 5.64
C GLY A 92 15.66 25.87 5.73
N ARG A 93 16.07 25.07 4.75
CA ARG A 93 17.41 24.48 4.62
C ARG A 93 18.15 25.07 3.44
#